data_AF-A0A0Q5Z4D5-F1
#
_entry.id   AF-A0A0Q5Z4D5-F1
#
_cell.length_a   1.000
_cell.length_b   1.000
_cell.length_c   1.000
_cell.angle_alpha   90.00
_cell.angle_beta   90.00
_cell.angle_gamma   90.00
#
_symmetry.space_group_name_H-M   'P 1'
#
loop_
_entity.id
_entity.type
_entity.pdbx_description
1 polymer ?
#
loop_
_entity_poly.entity_id
_entity_poly.type
_entity_poly.pdbx_seq_one_letter_code
_entity_poly.pdbx_strand_id
1 'polypeptide(L)'
;MDRVTGPFDGYHIASSATEIGAGSGRYLGFAKLCCSRPGSFWLATLCEEPGCCAHLCGGGLFDSPEAALASAELLARNHIRGRVGAAANDGASPAAVAELRAVRA
;
A
#
# COMPACT_ATOMS: atom_id res chain seq x y z
N MET A 1 11.67 4.51 13.83
CA MET A 1 11.67 5.67 12.90
C MET A 1 10.46 5.56 11.99
N ASP A 2 9.80 6.66 11.62
CA ASP A 2 8.68 6.63 10.66
C ASP A 2 8.68 7.82 9.70
N ARG A 3 7.89 7.70 8.61
CA ARG A 3 7.77 8.70 7.54
C ARG A 3 6.41 8.60 6.87
N VAL A 4 5.85 9.73 6.42
CA VAL A 4 4.65 9.77 5.57
C VAL A 4 4.97 10.41 4.21
N THR A 5 4.82 9.63 3.13
CA THR A 5 5.09 10.03 1.73
C THR A 5 3.83 9.98 0.86
N GLY A 6 3.93 10.55 -0.36
CA GLY A 6 2.81 10.70 -1.29
C GLY A 6 2.24 12.13 -1.32
N PRO A 7 1.10 12.33 -2.01
CA PRO A 7 0.21 11.29 -2.52
C PRO A 7 0.76 10.55 -3.76
N PHE A 8 0.36 9.28 -3.92
CA PHE A 8 0.58 8.41 -5.07
C PHE A 8 -0.77 7.84 -5.51
N ASP A 9 -1.25 8.19 -6.70
CA ASP A 9 -2.59 7.80 -7.22
C ASP A 9 -3.72 8.04 -6.21
N GLY A 10 -3.66 9.16 -5.47
CA GLY A 10 -4.65 9.54 -4.45
C GLY A 10 -4.44 8.92 -3.06
N TYR A 11 -3.40 8.11 -2.85
CA TYR A 11 -3.09 7.49 -1.57
C TYR A 11 -1.81 8.05 -0.94
N HIS A 12 -1.80 8.16 0.38
CA HIS A 12 -0.61 8.43 1.18
C HIS A 12 -0.04 7.13 1.74
N ILE A 13 1.27 7.08 1.89
CA ILE A 13 1.97 5.93 2.46
C ILE A 13 2.61 6.37 3.76
N ALA A 14 2.19 5.80 4.87
CA ALA A 14 2.90 5.91 6.13
C ALA A 14 3.80 4.69 6.29
N SER A 15 5.09 4.88 6.50
CA SER A 15 6.09 3.82 6.65
C SER A 15 6.77 3.91 8.00
N SER A 16 7.09 2.77 8.60
CA SER A 16 7.86 2.66 9.83
C SER A 16 8.97 1.64 9.67
N ALA A 17 10.11 1.89 10.31
CA ALA A 17 11.17 0.90 10.49
C ALA A 17 11.32 0.59 11.98
N THR A 18 11.30 -0.71 12.27
CA THR A 18 11.40 -1.27 13.61
C THR A 18 12.59 -2.23 13.66
N GLU A 19 13.47 -2.06 14.64
CA GLU A 19 14.54 -3.02 14.90
C GLU A 19 13.94 -4.32 15.46
N ILE A 20 14.33 -5.45 14.89
CA ILE A 20 13.86 -6.77 15.30
C ILE A 20 14.92 -7.42 16.19
N GLY A 21 14.59 -7.55 17.48
CA GLY A 21 15.55 -7.94 18.51
C GLY A 21 16.42 -6.75 18.91
N ALA A 22 16.32 -6.33 20.17
CA ALA A 22 17.04 -5.15 20.65
C ALA A 22 18.56 -5.31 20.47
N GLY A 23 19.19 -4.34 19.79
CA GLY A 23 20.63 -4.35 19.53
C GLY A 23 21.09 -5.31 18.43
N SER A 24 20.17 -5.86 17.63
CA SER A 24 20.52 -6.71 16.49
C SER A 24 21.11 -5.92 15.32
N GLY A 25 20.80 -4.63 15.21
CA GLY A 25 21.09 -3.82 14.02
C GLY A 25 20.28 -4.24 12.79
N ARG A 26 19.25 -5.09 12.95
CA ARG A 26 18.43 -5.61 11.85
C ARG A 26 17.03 -5.01 11.92
N TYR A 27 16.62 -4.37 10.84
CA TYR A 27 15.39 -3.59 10.77
C TYR A 27 14.38 -4.24 9.83
N LEU A 28 13.12 -4.22 10.23
CA LEU A 28 11.97 -4.57 9.40
C LEU A 28 11.15 -3.32 9.11
N GLY A 29 10.79 -3.15 7.84
CA GLY A 29 9.93 -2.06 7.39
C GLY A 29 8.46 -2.45 7.43
N PHE A 30 7.60 -1.48 7.67
CA PHE A 30 6.15 -1.60 7.57
C PHE A 30 5.60 -0.41 6.81
N ALA A 31 4.51 -0.59 6.07
CA ALA A 31 3.81 0.49 5.38
C ALA A 31 2.29 0.36 5.53
N LYS A 32 1.61 1.51 5.58
CA LYS A 32 0.14 1.64 5.56
C LYS A 32 -0.24 2.58 4.44
N LEU A 33 -1.26 2.20 3.68
CA LEU A 33 -1.82 3.01 2.60
C LEU A 33 -3.08 3.68 3.12
N CYS A 34 -3.18 5.01 3.01
CA CYS A 34 -4.29 5.79 3.52
C CYS A 34 -4.83 6.78 2.48
N CYS A 35 -6.15 6.95 2.40
CA CYS A 35 -6.81 7.90 1.50
C CYS A 35 -6.52 9.37 1.91
N SER A 36 -6.42 9.63 3.21
CA SER A 36 -5.99 10.90 3.81
C SER A 36 -4.52 10.83 4.21
N ARG A 37 -3.88 12.00 4.41
CA ARG A 37 -2.50 12.07 4.92
C ARG A 37 -2.52 11.87 6.45
N PRO A 38 -2.03 10.74 6.99
CA PRO A 38 -1.98 10.55 8.43
C PRO A 38 -0.86 11.40 9.06
N GLY A 39 -0.97 11.66 10.37
CA GLY A 39 0.08 12.34 11.13
C GLY A 39 1.35 11.50 11.32
N SER A 40 1.23 10.17 11.36
CA SER A 40 2.36 9.23 11.48
C SER A 40 1.93 7.80 11.15
N PHE A 41 2.89 6.87 11.04
CA PHE A 41 2.59 5.44 10.86
C PHE A 41 1.74 4.86 12.01
N TRP A 42 1.94 5.36 13.23
CA TRP A 42 1.25 4.85 14.42
C TRP A 42 -0.17 5.40 14.52
N LEU A 43 -0.37 6.67 14.15
CA LEU A 43 -1.70 7.29 14.08
C LEU A 43 -2.56 6.75 12.93
N ALA A 44 -1.93 6.19 11.90
CA ALA A 44 -2.62 5.49 10.82
C ALA A 44 -3.29 4.15 11.22
N THR A 45 -3.30 3.75 12.51
CA THR A 45 -3.67 2.37 12.94
C THR A 45 -4.99 2.21 13.66
N LEU A 46 -5.78 3.25 13.94
CA LEU A 46 -6.90 3.08 14.87
C LEU A 46 -8.14 3.76 14.30
N CYS A 47 -9.13 2.93 13.96
CA CYS A 47 -10.59 3.03 14.05
C CYS A 47 -11.34 4.38 13.89
N GLU A 48 -10.68 5.50 13.63
CA GLU A 48 -11.27 6.84 13.59
C GLU A 48 -11.14 7.52 12.21
N GLU A 49 -10.18 7.11 11.38
CA GLU A 49 -10.07 7.56 9.98
C GLU A 49 -10.48 6.43 9.02
N PRO A 50 -11.70 6.45 8.45
CA PRO A 50 -12.04 5.61 7.31
C PRO A 50 -11.15 6.02 6.12
N GLY A 51 -10.09 5.24 5.87
CA GLY A 51 -9.17 5.60 4.80
C GLY A 51 -7.94 4.72 4.65
N CYS A 52 -7.50 4.00 5.69
CA CYS A 52 -6.35 3.11 5.54
C CYS A 52 -6.77 1.72 5.03
N CYS A 53 -6.41 1.40 3.79
CA CYS A 53 -6.95 0.26 3.04
C CYS A 53 -5.99 -0.94 2.93
N ALA A 54 -4.78 -0.85 3.48
CA ALA A 54 -3.80 -1.94 3.51
C ALA A 54 -2.71 -1.70 4.55
N HIS A 55 -2.26 -2.78 5.19
CA HIS A 55 -1.03 -2.84 6.00
C HIS A 55 -0.08 -3.86 5.36
N LEU A 56 1.15 -3.43 5.08
CA LEU A 56 2.14 -4.18 4.32
C LEU A 56 3.43 -4.29 5.12
N CYS A 57 4.00 -5.48 5.16
CA CYS A 57 5.34 -5.71 5.70
C CYS A 57 6.37 -5.58 4.58
N GLY A 58 7.51 -4.97 4.90
CA GLY A 58 8.68 -4.87 4.03
C GLY A 58 9.18 -6.25 3.59
N GLY A 59 9.93 -6.29 2.48
CA GLY A 59 10.34 -7.54 1.84
C GLY A 59 11.46 -8.33 2.53
N GLY A 60 11.86 -7.98 3.74
CA GLY A 60 12.96 -8.64 4.45
C GLY A 60 13.53 -7.83 5.61
N LEU A 61 14.61 -8.35 6.20
CA LEU A 61 15.41 -7.65 7.22
C LEU A 61 16.56 -6.88 6.56
N PHE A 62 16.78 -5.66 7.02
CA PHE A 62 17.77 -4.73 6.47
C PHE A 62 18.77 -4.28 7.54
N ASP A 63 19.96 -3.87 7.12
CA ASP A 63 21.04 -3.38 8.00
C ASP A 63 20.89 -1.89 8.37
N SER A 64 19.87 -1.22 7.85
CA SER A 64 19.56 0.16 8.22
C SER A 64 18.05 0.44 8.25
N PRO A 65 17.61 1.37 9.11
CA PRO A 65 16.22 1.77 9.15
C PRO A 65 15.78 2.45 7.85
N GLU A 66 16.67 3.17 7.17
CA GLU A 66 16.39 3.82 5.87
C GLU A 66 16.09 2.79 4.78
N ALA A 67 16.86 1.70 4.71
CA ALA A 67 16.64 0.63 3.74
C ALA A 67 15.32 -0.12 4.02
N ALA A 68 15.02 -0.36 5.29
CA ALA A 68 13.74 -0.94 5.71
C ALA A 68 12.55 -0.06 5.30
N LEU A 69 12.63 1.26 5.52
CA LEU A 69 11.61 2.22 5.07
C LEU A 69 11.44 2.22 3.55
N ALA A 70 12.54 2.28 2.80
CA ALA A 70 12.50 2.30 1.34
C ALA A 70 11.87 1.03 0.77
N SER A 71 12.18 -0.13 1.35
CA SER A 71 11.58 -1.42 0.99
C SER A 71 10.06 -1.43 1.22
N ALA A 72 9.62 -0.97 2.40
CA ALA A 72 8.20 -0.91 2.73
C ALA A 72 7.43 0.06 1.84
N GLU A 73 7.98 1.25 1.55
CA GLU A 73 7.38 2.19 0.61
C GLU A 73 7.30 1.61 -0.81
N LEU A 74 8.37 0.96 -1.29
CA LEU A 74 8.38 0.36 -2.62
C LEU A 74 7.26 -0.68 -2.77
N LEU A 75 7.08 -1.55 -1.79
CA LEU A 75 5.98 -2.52 -1.78
C LEU A 75 4.61 -1.84 -1.76
N ALA A 76 4.44 -0.79 -0.95
CA ALA A 76 3.21 -0.01 -0.92
C ALA A 76 2.90 0.65 -2.27
N ARG A 77 3.90 1.22 -2.94
CA ARG A 77 3.74 1.80 -4.28
C ARG A 77 3.39 0.76 -5.33
N ASN A 78 3.98 -0.42 -5.25
CA ASN A 78 3.62 -1.54 -6.13
C ASN A 78 2.19 -2.02 -5.88
N HIS A 79 1.76 -2.05 -4.61
CA HIS A 79 0.37 -2.39 -4.24
C HIS A 79 -0.64 -1.37 -4.79
N ILE A 80 -0.34 -0.07 -4.71
CA ILE A 80 -1.17 0.99 -5.31
C ILE A 80 -1.29 0.77 -6.82
N ARG A 81 -0.16 0.60 -7.52
CA ARG A 81 -0.15 0.36 -8.97
C ARG A 81 -0.96 -0.87 -9.36
N GLY A 82 -0.84 -1.96 -8.60
CA GLY A 82 -1.62 -3.18 -8.82
C GLY A 82 -3.13 -2.96 -8.65
N ARG A 83 -3.55 -2.16 -7.65
CA ARG A 83 -4.96 -1.79 -7.46
C ARG A 83 -5.51 -0.89 -8.55
N VAL A 84 -4.75 0.12 -8.98
CA VAL A 84 -5.14 1.00 -10.08
C VAL A 84 -5.26 0.20 -11.39
N GLY A 85 -4.34 -0.74 -11.63
CA GLY A 85 -4.40 -1.66 -12.77
C GLY A 85 -5.59 -2.63 -12.72
N ALA A 86 -5.97 -3.12 -11.54
CA ALA A 86 -7.16 -3.96 -11.36
C ALA A 86 -8.46 -3.16 -11.55
N ALA A 87 -8.57 -1.98 -10.94
CA ALA A 87 -9.74 -1.09 -11.10
C ALA A 87 -9.95 -0.64 -12.55
N ALA A 88 -8.87 -0.44 -13.32
CA ALA A 88 -8.96 -0.14 -14.75
C ALA A 88 -9.48 -1.33 -15.59
N ASN A 89 -9.23 -2.58 -15.15
CA ASN A 89 -9.71 -3.79 -15.82
C ASN A 89 -11.14 -4.18 -15.40
N ASP A 90 -11.54 -3.89 -14.16
CA ASP A 90 -12.91 -4.10 -13.68
C ASP A 90 -13.93 -3.09 -14.27
N GLY A 91 -13.44 -2.07 -15.01
CA GLY A 91 -14.25 -1.20 -15.85
C GLY A 91 -14.80 -1.85 -17.13
N ALA A 92 -14.34 -3.06 -17.49
CA ALA A 92 -14.95 -3.87 -18.53
C ALA A 92 -16.13 -4.67 -17.94
N SER A 93 -17.29 -4.02 -17.81
CA SER A 93 -18.51 -4.68 -17.35
C SER A 93 -18.83 -5.91 -18.23
N PRO A 94 -19.02 -7.11 -17.66
CA PRO A 94 -19.36 -8.33 -18.42
C PRO A 94 -20.76 -8.27 -19.06
N ALA A 95 -21.52 -7.20 -18.85
CA ALA A 95 -22.84 -7.00 -19.46
C ALA A 95 -22.80 -6.74 -20.98
N ALA A 96 -21.66 -6.35 -21.56
CA ALA A 96 -21.55 -6.09 -23.00
C ALA A 96 -21.29 -7.35 -23.86
N VAL A 97 -21.03 -8.52 -23.26
CA VAL A 97 -20.75 -9.77 -24.01
C VAL A 97 -22.04 -10.60 -24.21
N ALA A 98 -23.19 -10.17 -23.69
CA ALA A 98 -24.45 -10.90 -23.79
C ALA A 98 -25.33 -10.51 -24.98
N GLU A 99 -25.21 -9.32 -25.58
CA GLU A 99 -26.14 -8.89 -26.65
C GLU A 99 -25.63 -9.04 -28.09
N LEU A 100 -24.34 -9.32 -28.35
CA LEU A 100 -23.84 -9.47 -29.73
C LEU A 100 -23.98 -10.89 -30.31
N ARG A 101 -24.55 -11.84 -29.57
CA ARG A 101 -24.80 -13.22 -30.05
C ARG A 101 -26.26 -13.52 -30.42
N ALA A 102 -27.18 -12.58 -30.21
CA ALA A 102 -28.61 -12.78 -30.51
C ALA A 102 -29.08 -12.21 -31.86
N VAL A 103 -28.19 -11.57 -32.65
CA VAL A 103 -28.53 -11.03 -33.99
C VAL A 103 -27.85 -11.82 -35.12
N ARG A 104 -27.50 -13.09 -34.90
CA ARG A 104 -26.95 -13.98 -35.94
C ARG A 104 -27.33 -15.47 -35.83
N ALA A 105 -28.45 -15.80 -35.19
CA ALA A 105 -29.01 -17.15 -35.27
C ALA A 105 -30.53 -17.09 -35.40
#